data_AF-A0A3M1PN35-F1
#
_entry.id   AF-A0A3M1PN35-F1
#
_cell.length_a   1.000
_cell.length_b   1.000
_cell.length_c   1.000
_cell.angle_alpha   90.00
_cell.angle_beta   90.00
_cell.angle_gamma   90.00
#
_symmetry.space_group_name_H-M   'P 1'
#
loop_
_entity.id
_entity.type
_entity.pdbx_description
1 polymer ?
#
loop_
_entity_poly.entity_id
_entity_poly.type
_entity_poly.pdbx_seq_one_letter_code
_entity_poly.pdbx_strand_id
1 'polypeptide(L)'
;MEVSGENLRFILGLKLRKFRNQRGLSLKQVAERTKLSLSFLSEIEKGKKYPKPEKLMLLAHALDVPFDDLVSLKLDEELDALTAFLDSPFLREFPFELFGITPRDFLDLVSHSPSKAGAFLRTFMEIAQGYDMRVEHFILAALRSYQKMYLNYFEDIEKAVMKFNREFGLQRDPPVDFIRLNQILAETYGYRLSETGFEDYPDLRGFRAIWIKGTRQKLVLNRNLLPVQKAFLVAREIGFCYLGLQERAATSSWIKVESFDQVLNNFRASYFAGAVLINRDLLRKDLAGFFHQKSWDGEAFRELMGKYQATPEMFLYRLSQIIPKFFHLREIYYLRFNSTVGSESYRLTKELNMSRVRVPHGIGLNEHYCRRWLSIS
;
A
#
# COMPACT_ATOMS: atom_id res chain seq x y z
N MET A 1 -3.86 -2.54 -28.73
CA MET A 1 -4.92 -1.86 -27.96
C MET A 1 -5.93 -2.90 -27.52
N GLU A 2 -5.80 -3.45 -26.32
CA GLU A 2 -6.93 -4.08 -25.64
C GLU A 2 -7.50 -3.02 -24.71
N VAL A 3 -8.55 -2.33 -25.18
CA VAL A 3 -9.26 -1.36 -24.36
C VAL A 3 -10.14 -2.16 -23.41
N SER A 4 -9.93 -2.01 -22.10
CA SER A 4 -10.81 -2.58 -21.08
C SER A 4 -12.26 -2.18 -21.38
N GLY A 5 -13.19 -3.14 -21.30
CA GLY A 5 -14.62 -2.86 -21.49
C GLY A 5 -15.18 -1.83 -20.50
N GLU A 6 -14.48 -1.57 -19.39
CA GLU A 6 -14.79 -0.46 -18.48
C GLU A 6 -14.36 0.89 -19.08
N ASN A 7 -13.15 1.01 -19.62
CA ASN A 7 -12.67 2.25 -20.25
C ASN A 7 -13.61 2.68 -21.39
N LEU A 8 -14.13 1.72 -22.16
CA LEU A 8 -15.10 1.97 -23.23
C LEU A 8 -16.39 2.62 -22.71
N ARG A 9 -16.91 2.15 -21.56
CA ARG A 9 -18.10 2.70 -20.91
C ARG A 9 -17.85 4.10 -20.37
N PHE A 10 -16.68 4.32 -19.77
CA PHE A 10 -16.29 5.63 -19.24
C PHE A 10 -16.19 6.69 -20.35
N ILE A 11 -15.51 6.37 -21.45
CA ILE A 11 -15.34 7.27 -22.59
C ILE A 11 -16.70 7.66 -23.19
N LEU A 12 -17.59 6.67 -23.40
CA LEU A 12 -18.94 6.93 -23.90
C LEU A 12 -19.74 7.83 -22.96
N GLY A 13 -19.72 7.55 -21.65
CA GLY A 13 -20.44 8.33 -20.65
C GLY A 13 -19.99 9.79 -20.61
N LEU A 14 -18.67 10.03 -20.72
CA LEU A 14 -18.08 11.36 -20.82
C LEU A 14 -18.55 12.11 -22.08
N LYS A 15 -18.50 11.46 -23.24
CA LYS A 15 -18.95 12.05 -24.52
C LYS A 15 -20.43 12.42 -24.49
N LEU A 16 -21.28 11.52 -24.01
CA LEU A 16 -22.71 11.75 -23.91
C LEU A 16 -23.02 12.99 -23.06
N ARG A 17 -22.40 13.08 -21.88
CA ARG A 17 -22.58 14.21 -20.96
C ARG A 17 -22.03 15.51 -21.56
N LYS A 18 -20.88 15.47 -22.22
CA LYS A 18 -20.28 16.62 -22.93
C LYS A 18 -21.21 17.16 -24.02
N PHE A 19 -21.65 16.30 -24.95
CA PHE A 19 -22.53 16.69 -26.05
C PHE A 19 -23.90 17.19 -25.57
N ARG A 20 -24.42 16.60 -24.48
CA ARG A 20 -25.64 17.07 -23.83
C ARG A 20 -25.47 18.48 -23.26
N ASN A 21 -24.38 18.72 -22.51
CA ASN A 21 -24.10 20.02 -21.90
C ASN A 21 -23.81 21.11 -22.95
N GLN A 22 -23.08 20.78 -24.03
CA GLN A 22 -22.83 21.71 -25.15
C GLN A 22 -24.12 22.18 -25.82
N ARG A 23 -25.16 21.33 -25.84
CA ARG A 23 -26.48 21.66 -26.38
C ARG A 23 -27.45 22.25 -25.35
N GLY A 24 -26.99 22.49 -24.12
CA GLY A 24 -27.84 23.01 -23.04
C GLY A 24 -29.01 22.10 -22.66
N LEU A 25 -28.92 20.80 -22.95
CA LEU A 25 -30.00 19.85 -22.71
C LEU A 25 -29.90 19.24 -21.30
N SER A 26 -31.04 19.10 -20.63
CA SER A 26 -31.16 18.31 -19.41
C SER A 26 -31.32 16.82 -19.73
N LEU A 27 -30.98 15.95 -18.77
CA LEU A 27 -31.23 14.51 -18.89
C LEU A 27 -32.70 14.20 -19.19
N LYS A 28 -33.64 15.00 -18.68
CA LYS A 28 -35.07 14.83 -18.92
C LYS A 28 -35.43 15.09 -20.38
N GLN A 29 -34.88 16.16 -20.97
CA GLN A 29 -35.10 16.48 -22.38
C GLN A 29 -34.49 15.42 -23.31
N VAL A 30 -33.32 14.87 -22.97
CA VAL A 30 -32.73 13.77 -23.74
C VAL A 30 -33.55 12.48 -23.61
N ALA A 31 -34.08 12.17 -22.41
CA ALA A 31 -34.98 11.03 -22.19
C ALA A 31 -36.25 11.14 -23.05
N GLU A 32 -36.86 12.34 -23.09
CA GLU A 32 -38.05 12.60 -23.90
C GLU A 32 -37.76 12.43 -25.41
N ARG A 33 -36.63 12.93 -25.90
CA ARG A 33 -36.23 12.82 -27.32
C ARG A 33 -35.89 11.39 -27.74
N THR A 34 -35.29 10.60 -26.85
CA THR A 34 -34.82 9.24 -27.15
C THR A 34 -35.81 8.14 -26.77
N LYS A 35 -36.88 8.49 -26.03
CA LYS A 35 -37.78 7.55 -25.34
C LYS A 35 -37.04 6.57 -24.41
N LEU A 36 -35.83 6.92 -23.95
CA LEU A 36 -35.09 6.16 -22.96
C LEU A 36 -35.42 6.65 -21.56
N SER A 37 -35.36 5.75 -20.57
CA SER A 37 -35.62 6.15 -19.19
C SER A 37 -34.50 7.06 -18.65
N LEU A 38 -34.88 8.03 -17.83
CA LEU A 38 -33.93 8.95 -17.17
C LEU A 38 -32.86 8.19 -16.37
N SER A 39 -33.26 7.12 -15.68
CA SER A 39 -32.35 6.23 -14.94
C SER A 39 -31.35 5.56 -15.88
N PHE A 40 -31.78 5.07 -17.03
CA PHE A 40 -30.89 4.45 -18.00
C PHE A 40 -29.85 5.43 -18.55
N LEU A 41 -30.25 6.66 -18.90
CA LEU A 41 -29.33 7.72 -19.32
C LEU A 41 -28.32 8.09 -18.23
N SER A 42 -28.78 8.23 -16.98
CA SER A 42 -27.91 8.48 -15.83
C SER A 42 -26.87 7.37 -15.65
N GLU A 43 -27.25 6.10 -15.81
CA GLU A 43 -26.32 4.98 -15.65
C GLU A 43 -25.31 4.88 -16.81
N ILE A 44 -25.65 5.39 -18.00
CA ILE A 44 -24.71 5.52 -19.13
C ILE A 44 -23.73 6.67 -18.86
N GLU A 45 -24.21 7.87 -18.49
CA GLU A 45 -23.33 9.02 -18.19
C GLU A 45 -22.36 8.72 -17.03
N LYS A 46 -22.73 7.81 -16.12
CA LYS A 46 -21.87 7.33 -15.01
C LYS A 46 -20.89 6.22 -15.41
N GLY A 47 -20.86 5.78 -16.66
CA GLY A 47 -19.98 4.70 -17.14
C GLY A 47 -20.37 3.30 -16.65
N LYS A 48 -21.57 3.11 -16.07
CA LYS A 48 -21.98 1.81 -15.52
C LYS A 48 -22.54 0.86 -16.59
N LYS A 49 -23.19 1.42 -17.62
CA LYS A 49 -23.83 0.64 -18.69
C LYS A 49 -23.33 1.06 -20.06
N TYR A 50 -23.03 0.06 -20.90
CA TYR A 50 -22.86 0.26 -22.33
C TYR A 50 -24.18 -0.04 -23.08
N PRO A 51 -24.77 0.90 -23.83
CA PRO A 51 -25.99 0.66 -24.58
C PRO A 51 -25.75 -0.22 -25.82
N LYS A 52 -26.81 -0.88 -26.30
CA LYS A 52 -26.80 -1.55 -27.61
C LYS A 52 -26.69 -0.52 -28.75
N PRO A 53 -26.17 -0.89 -29.94
CA PRO A 53 -26.01 0.00 -31.09
C PRO A 53 -27.27 0.80 -31.46
N GLU A 54 -28.44 0.16 -31.44
CA GLU A 54 -29.74 0.80 -31.70
C GLU A 54 -30.00 2.00 -30.78
N LYS A 55 -29.65 1.88 -29.49
CA LYS A 55 -29.84 2.95 -28.49
C LYS A 55 -28.78 4.04 -28.64
N LEU A 56 -27.57 3.67 -29.05
CA LEU A 56 -26.50 4.62 -29.36
C LEU A 56 -26.89 5.50 -30.55
N MET A 57 -27.52 4.94 -31.59
CA MET A 57 -28.06 5.72 -32.70
C MET A 57 -29.14 6.72 -32.26
N LEU A 58 -30.07 6.29 -31.40
CA LEU A 58 -31.08 7.19 -30.85
C LEU A 58 -30.45 8.36 -30.08
N LEU A 59 -29.42 8.07 -29.29
CA LEU A 59 -28.68 9.08 -28.54
C LEU A 59 -27.93 10.04 -29.46
N ALA A 60 -27.25 9.52 -30.48
CA ALA A 60 -26.55 10.30 -31.48
C ALA A 60 -27.51 11.27 -32.20
N HIS A 61 -28.67 10.78 -32.63
CA HIS A 61 -29.70 11.61 -33.28
C HIS A 61 -30.31 12.64 -32.32
N ALA A 62 -30.66 12.26 -31.08
CA ALA A 62 -31.25 13.19 -30.11
C ALA A 62 -30.28 14.30 -29.66
N LEU A 63 -28.99 13.97 -29.69
CA LEU A 63 -27.89 14.87 -29.43
C LEU A 63 -27.29 15.41 -30.73
N ASP A 64 -27.91 15.28 -31.91
CA ASP A 64 -27.40 15.85 -33.18
C ASP A 64 -25.87 15.70 -33.40
N VAL A 65 -25.32 14.51 -33.12
CA VAL A 65 -23.92 14.15 -33.34
C VAL A 65 -23.81 12.96 -34.28
N PRO A 66 -22.77 12.88 -35.13
CA PRO A 66 -22.47 11.67 -35.88
C PRO A 66 -22.34 10.46 -34.97
N PHE A 67 -22.87 9.31 -35.40
CA PHE A 67 -22.77 8.07 -34.62
C PHE A 67 -21.32 7.75 -34.29
N ASP A 68 -20.43 7.86 -35.29
CA ASP A 68 -19.01 7.57 -35.18
C ASP A 68 -18.33 8.47 -34.13
N ASP A 69 -18.72 9.73 -34.01
CA ASP A 69 -18.17 10.64 -33.00
C ASP A 69 -18.58 10.25 -31.58
N LEU A 70 -19.80 9.72 -31.42
CA LEU A 70 -20.31 9.27 -30.13
C LEU A 70 -19.64 7.98 -29.66
N VAL A 71 -19.39 7.02 -30.56
CA VAL A 71 -18.78 5.72 -30.22
C VAL A 71 -17.25 5.68 -30.38
N SER A 72 -16.67 6.72 -30.99
CA SER A 72 -15.24 6.87 -31.17
C SER A 72 -14.50 6.84 -29.82
N LEU A 73 -13.32 6.22 -29.81
CA LEU A 73 -12.39 6.30 -28.69
C LEU A 73 -11.54 7.56 -28.69
N LYS A 74 -11.53 8.30 -29.80
CA LYS A 74 -10.84 9.58 -29.92
C LYS A 74 -11.65 10.63 -29.18
N LEU A 75 -11.08 11.19 -28.14
CA LEU A 75 -11.58 12.40 -27.50
C LEU A 75 -10.80 13.59 -28.11
N ASP A 76 -11.34 14.81 -28.08
CA ASP A 76 -10.61 16.01 -28.57
C ASP A 76 -9.24 16.14 -27.87
N GLU A 77 -8.26 16.88 -28.44
CA GLU A 77 -6.87 17.03 -27.91
C GLU A 77 -6.78 17.34 -26.39
N GLU A 78 -7.80 18.01 -25.83
CA GLU A 78 -7.90 18.30 -24.39
C GLU A 78 -8.06 17.06 -23.50
N LEU A 79 -8.62 15.99 -24.05
CA LEU A 79 -8.96 14.74 -23.39
C LEU A 79 -7.94 13.62 -23.69
N ASP A 80 -6.98 13.84 -24.59
CA ASP A 80 -5.85 12.94 -24.80
C ASP A 80 -4.99 12.81 -23.54
N ALA A 81 -4.79 13.91 -22.81
CA ALA A 81 -4.10 13.88 -21.51
C ALA A 81 -4.86 13.05 -20.47
N LEU A 82 -6.20 13.06 -20.53
CA LEU A 82 -7.02 12.22 -19.68
C LEU A 82 -6.87 10.75 -20.05
N THR A 83 -6.93 10.41 -21.34
CA THR A 83 -6.73 9.03 -21.83
C THR A 83 -5.35 8.52 -21.46
N ALA A 84 -4.30 9.32 -21.69
CA ALA A 84 -2.93 9.00 -21.31
C ALA A 84 -2.78 8.77 -19.79
N PHE A 85 -3.49 9.55 -18.98
CA PHE A 85 -3.52 9.36 -17.53
C PHE A 85 -4.28 8.09 -17.14
N LEU A 86 -5.44 7.81 -17.76
CA LEU A 86 -6.25 6.61 -17.52
C LEU A 86 -5.50 5.31 -17.84
N ASP A 87 -4.70 5.31 -18.90
CA ASP A 87 -3.90 4.15 -19.30
C ASP A 87 -2.54 4.05 -18.57
N SER A 88 -2.17 5.10 -17.83
CA SER A 88 -0.89 5.16 -17.14
C SER A 88 -0.75 4.02 -16.10
N PRO A 89 0.45 3.43 -15.96
CA PRO A 89 0.74 2.51 -14.85
C PRO A 89 0.51 3.17 -13.48
N PHE A 90 0.68 4.48 -13.39
CA PHE A 90 0.42 5.26 -12.19
C PHE A 90 -1.03 5.10 -11.72
N LEU A 91 -2.02 5.33 -12.60
CA LEU A 91 -3.43 5.25 -12.20
C LEU A 91 -3.83 3.81 -11.84
N ARG A 92 -3.32 2.83 -12.57
CA ARG A 92 -3.65 1.41 -12.35
C ARG A 92 -3.16 0.90 -11.00
N GLU A 93 -1.96 1.30 -10.58
CA GLU A 93 -1.35 0.79 -9.36
C GLU A 93 -1.64 1.66 -8.12
N PHE A 94 -2.14 2.88 -8.27
CA PHE A 94 -2.42 3.75 -7.13
C PHE A 94 -3.74 3.37 -6.45
N PRO A 95 -3.77 3.20 -5.11
CA PRO A 95 -4.92 2.66 -4.41
C PRO A 95 -5.95 3.75 -4.06
N PHE A 96 -6.59 4.34 -5.07
CA PHE A 96 -7.54 5.44 -4.90
C PHE A 96 -8.65 5.13 -3.88
N GLU A 97 -9.18 3.91 -3.91
CA GLU A 97 -10.27 3.49 -3.02
C GLU A 97 -9.87 3.52 -1.55
N LEU A 98 -8.62 3.20 -1.20
CA LEU A 98 -8.12 3.30 0.17
C LEU A 98 -8.06 4.74 0.69
N PHE A 99 -8.00 5.70 -0.22
CA PHE A 99 -8.06 7.13 0.07
C PHE A 99 -9.47 7.70 -0.10
N GLY A 100 -10.48 6.85 -0.30
CA GLY A 100 -11.87 7.26 -0.50
C GLY A 100 -12.13 7.93 -1.84
N ILE A 101 -11.23 7.77 -2.81
CA ILE A 101 -11.39 8.29 -4.17
C ILE A 101 -11.90 7.15 -5.04
N THR A 102 -13.04 7.35 -5.67
CA THR A 102 -13.69 6.39 -6.56
C THR A 102 -13.51 6.79 -8.02
N PRO A 103 -13.69 5.86 -8.98
CA PRO A 103 -13.72 6.20 -10.40
C PRO A 103 -14.75 7.29 -10.75
N ARG A 104 -15.82 7.42 -9.94
CA ARG A 104 -16.84 8.45 -10.12
C ARG A 104 -16.33 9.85 -9.79
N ASP A 105 -15.45 9.99 -8.80
CA ASP A 105 -14.88 11.30 -8.43
C ASP A 105 -14.01 11.85 -9.56
N PHE A 106 -13.28 10.98 -10.27
CA PHE A 106 -12.56 11.35 -11.48
C PHE A 106 -13.50 11.75 -12.62
N LEU A 107 -14.57 10.98 -12.83
CA LEU A 107 -15.58 11.31 -13.83
C LEU A 107 -16.23 12.68 -13.55
N ASP A 108 -16.54 12.96 -12.29
CA ASP A 108 -17.11 14.23 -11.88
C ASP A 108 -16.10 15.37 -12.06
N LEU A 109 -14.82 15.19 -11.73
CA LEU A 109 -13.76 16.17 -12.00
C LEU A 109 -13.67 16.53 -13.49
N VAL A 110 -13.64 15.52 -14.37
CA VAL A 110 -13.55 15.71 -15.82
C VAL A 110 -14.81 16.34 -16.39
N SER A 111 -15.98 15.90 -15.93
CA SER A 111 -17.26 16.33 -16.52
C SER A 111 -17.61 17.81 -16.25
N HIS A 112 -17.11 18.40 -15.17
CA HIS A 112 -17.36 19.81 -14.86
C HIS A 112 -16.47 20.76 -15.67
N SER A 113 -15.21 20.40 -15.92
CA SER A 113 -14.27 21.21 -16.70
C SER A 113 -13.16 20.34 -17.29
N PRO A 114 -13.39 19.73 -18.46
CA PRO A 114 -12.44 18.79 -19.08
C PRO A 114 -11.04 19.37 -19.26
N SER A 115 -10.95 20.61 -19.74
CA SER A 115 -9.67 21.30 -19.96
C SER A 115 -8.89 21.54 -18.66
N LYS A 116 -9.58 21.96 -17.57
CA LYS A 116 -8.95 22.15 -16.25
C LYS A 116 -8.50 20.83 -15.63
N ALA A 117 -9.33 19.79 -15.74
CA ALA A 117 -8.99 18.45 -15.28
C ALA A 117 -7.78 17.89 -16.05
N GLY A 118 -7.80 18.01 -17.38
CA GLY A 118 -6.68 17.61 -18.24
C GLY A 118 -5.39 18.37 -17.91
N ALA A 119 -5.45 19.68 -17.72
CA ALA A 119 -4.31 20.49 -17.31
C ALA A 119 -3.74 20.05 -15.95
N PHE A 120 -4.60 19.83 -14.95
CA PHE A 120 -4.20 19.34 -13.62
C PHE A 120 -3.48 17.98 -13.69
N LEU A 121 -4.06 17.02 -14.41
CA LEU A 121 -3.49 15.69 -14.59
C LEU A 121 -2.14 15.75 -15.33
N ARG A 122 -2.04 16.60 -16.36
CA ARG A 122 -0.81 16.82 -17.13
C ARG A 122 0.29 17.39 -16.25
N THR A 123 0.01 18.40 -15.42
CA THR A 123 0.99 18.95 -14.47
C THR A 123 1.48 17.88 -13.49
N PHE A 124 0.60 17.03 -12.99
CA PHE A 124 1.01 15.94 -12.10
C PHE A 124 1.94 14.94 -12.81
N MET A 125 1.62 14.58 -14.05
CA MET A 125 2.45 13.70 -14.87
C MET A 125 3.80 14.33 -15.25
N GLU A 126 3.82 15.62 -15.58
CA GLU A 126 5.05 16.38 -15.88
C GLU A 126 5.97 16.48 -14.66
N ILE A 127 5.41 16.66 -13.46
CA ILE A 127 6.17 16.61 -12.20
C ILE A 127 6.75 15.22 -12.01
N ALA A 128 5.93 14.17 -12.13
CA ALA A 128 6.39 12.80 -11.96
C ALA A 128 7.54 12.47 -12.94
N GLN A 129 7.41 12.85 -14.20
CA GLN A 129 8.44 12.68 -15.22
C GLN A 129 9.68 13.55 -14.97
N GLY A 130 9.49 14.82 -14.63
CA GLY A 130 10.58 15.78 -14.42
C GLY A 130 11.46 15.48 -13.22
N TYR A 131 10.94 14.76 -12.23
CA TYR A 131 11.70 14.27 -11.07
C TYR A 131 12.12 12.80 -11.19
N ASP A 132 11.99 12.18 -12.38
CA ASP A 132 12.27 10.75 -12.62
C ASP A 132 11.60 9.84 -11.56
N MET A 133 10.40 10.21 -11.15
CA MET A 133 9.65 9.48 -10.13
C MET A 133 9.12 8.18 -10.71
N ARG A 134 9.77 7.10 -10.36
CA ARG A 134 9.29 5.75 -10.68
C ARG A 134 8.04 5.39 -9.86
N VAL A 135 7.22 4.49 -10.39
CA VAL A 135 5.94 4.06 -9.80
C VAL A 135 6.12 3.51 -8.37
N GLU A 136 7.26 2.88 -8.09
CA GLU A 136 7.60 2.35 -6.77
C GLU A 136 7.69 3.45 -5.70
N HIS A 137 8.17 4.65 -6.07
CA HIS A 137 8.23 5.78 -5.13
C HIS A 137 6.83 6.23 -4.70
N PHE A 138 5.88 6.24 -5.64
CA PHE A 138 4.47 6.56 -5.37
C PHE A 138 3.80 5.48 -4.51
N ILE A 139 3.97 4.20 -4.85
CA ILE A 139 3.40 3.08 -4.07
C ILE A 139 3.88 3.13 -2.62
N LEU A 140 5.18 3.34 -2.39
CA LEU A 140 5.75 3.43 -1.05
C LEU A 140 5.25 4.69 -0.31
N ALA A 141 5.09 5.83 -1.00
CA ALA A 141 4.53 7.04 -0.43
C ALA A 141 3.04 6.90 -0.06
N ALA A 142 2.28 6.20 -0.90
CA ALA A 142 0.89 5.85 -0.63
C ALA A 142 0.80 4.95 0.62
N LEU A 143 1.66 3.93 0.75
CA LEU A 143 1.70 3.11 1.96
C LEU A 143 2.01 3.95 3.21
N ARG A 144 3.01 4.84 3.15
CA ARG A 144 3.32 5.73 4.29
C ARG A 144 2.13 6.62 4.67
N SER A 145 1.41 7.15 3.67
CA SER A 145 0.21 7.97 3.88
C SER A 145 -0.93 7.15 4.50
N TYR A 146 -1.15 5.93 4.01
CA TYR A 146 -2.09 4.98 4.58
C TYR A 146 -1.75 4.67 6.04
N GLN A 147 -0.50 4.32 6.35
CA GLN A 147 -0.05 4.09 7.72
C GLN A 147 -0.29 5.31 8.62
N LYS A 148 0.02 6.52 8.14
CA LYS A 148 -0.20 7.76 8.89
C LYS A 148 -1.68 8.00 9.20
N MET A 149 -2.58 7.73 8.24
CA MET A 149 -4.03 7.89 8.43
C MET A 149 -4.56 7.05 9.60
N TYR A 150 -3.95 5.89 9.84
CA TYR A 150 -4.30 4.98 10.94
C TYR A 150 -3.38 5.11 12.16
N LEU A 151 -2.53 6.14 12.24
CA LEU A 151 -1.52 6.29 13.30
C LEU A 151 -0.65 5.03 13.47
N ASN A 152 -0.37 4.36 12.34
CA ASN A 152 0.34 3.09 12.22
C ASN A 152 -0.24 1.97 13.09
N TYR A 153 -1.53 2.01 13.45
CA TYR A 153 -2.20 1.02 14.29
C TYR A 153 -3.42 0.41 13.57
N PHE A 154 -3.45 -0.92 13.49
CA PHE A 154 -4.44 -1.66 12.69
C PHE A 154 -5.18 -2.68 13.56
N GLU A 155 -6.35 -2.26 14.09
CA GLU A 155 -7.14 -3.04 15.06
C GLU A 155 -7.62 -4.39 14.50
N ASP A 156 -7.91 -4.46 13.20
CA ASP A 156 -8.27 -5.71 12.50
C ASP A 156 -7.14 -6.75 12.59
N ILE A 157 -5.89 -6.32 12.38
CA ILE A 157 -4.72 -7.20 12.48
C ILE A 157 -4.46 -7.59 13.93
N GLU A 158 -4.57 -6.66 14.88
CA GLU A 158 -4.42 -6.97 16.32
C GLU A 158 -5.45 -8.01 16.77
N LYS A 159 -6.71 -7.90 16.35
CA LYS A 159 -7.75 -8.89 16.64
C LYS A 159 -7.44 -10.24 16.00
N ALA A 160 -6.93 -10.25 14.78
CA ALA A 160 -6.49 -11.48 14.12
C ALA A 160 -5.35 -12.16 14.89
N VAL A 161 -4.36 -11.40 15.36
CA VAL A 161 -3.26 -11.89 16.20
C VAL A 161 -3.77 -12.42 17.54
N MET A 162 -4.73 -11.73 18.18
CA MET A 162 -5.36 -12.22 19.40
C MET A 162 -6.04 -13.58 19.18
N LYS A 163 -6.77 -13.73 18.06
CA LYS A 163 -7.43 -15.00 17.70
C LYS A 163 -6.41 -16.09 17.44
N PHE A 164 -5.38 -15.80 16.64
CA PHE A 164 -4.26 -16.70 16.36
C PHE A 164 -3.56 -17.17 17.65
N ASN A 165 -3.24 -16.24 18.55
CA ASN A 165 -2.57 -16.57 19.80
C ASN A 165 -3.45 -17.45 20.73
N ARG A 166 -4.78 -17.28 20.71
CA ARG A 166 -5.71 -18.18 21.43
C ARG A 166 -5.73 -19.57 20.82
N GLU A 167 -5.82 -19.63 19.50
CA GLU A 167 -5.92 -20.87 18.72
C GLU A 167 -4.69 -21.76 18.90
N PHE A 168 -3.49 -21.17 18.90
CA PHE A 168 -2.23 -21.92 18.99
C PHE A 168 -1.55 -21.90 20.37
N GLY A 169 -2.20 -21.27 21.37
CA GLY A 169 -1.73 -21.25 22.76
C GLY A 169 -0.53 -20.34 23.04
N LEU A 170 -0.30 -19.29 22.22
CA LEU A 170 0.87 -18.40 22.31
C LEU A 170 0.69 -17.23 23.28
N GLN A 171 -0.10 -17.40 24.35
CA GLN A 171 -0.58 -16.28 25.17
C GLN A 171 0.25 -15.96 26.41
N ARG A 172 1.10 -16.88 26.87
CA ARG A 172 1.44 -16.92 28.29
C ARG A 172 2.69 -16.14 28.70
N ASP A 173 3.78 -16.17 27.93
CA ASP A 173 4.93 -15.27 28.19
C ASP A 173 5.82 -15.11 26.93
N PRO A 174 6.42 -13.92 26.70
CA PRO A 174 7.48 -13.75 25.71
C PRO A 174 8.79 -14.40 26.22
N PRO A 175 9.71 -14.78 25.32
CA PRO A 175 9.63 -14.65 23.86
C PRO A 175 8.76 -15.75 23.22
N VAL A 176 8.17 -15.44 22.07
CA VAL A 176 7.57 -16.47 21.23
C VAL A 176 8.68 -17.23 20.51
N ASP A 177 8.74 -18.53 20.76
CA ASP A 177 9.81 -19.40 20.24
C ASP A 177 9.66 -19.71 18.74
N PHE A 178 10.80 -19.71 18.05
CA PHE A 178 10.91 -20.04 16.64
C PHE A 178 10.45 -21.47 16.34
N ILE A 179 10.79 -22.44 17.20
CA ILE A 179 10.44 -23.85 16.97
C ILE A 179 8.93 -24.01 16.93
N ARG A 180 8.23 -23.35 17.87
CA ARG A 180 6.77 -23.38 17.93
C ARG A 180 6.13 -22.75 16.69
N LEU A 181 6.61 -21.59 16.24
CA LEU A 181 6.11 -20.96 15.02
C LEU A 181 6.37 -21.83 13.78
N ASN A 182 7.54 -22.47 13.70
CA ASN A 182 7.87 -23.37 12.60
C ASN A 182 6.95 -24.60 12.56
N GLN A 183 6.63 -25.20 13.72
CA GLN A 183 5.66 -26.29 13.83
C GLN A 183 4.29 -25.87 13.29
N ILE A 184 3.78 -24.71 13.71
CA ILE A 184 2.50 -24.16 13.22
C ILE A 184 2.54 -23.97 11.70
N LEU A 185 3.62 -23.39 11.18
CA LEU A 185 3.78 -23.17 9.73
C LEU A 185 3.79 -24.49 8.95
N ALA A 186 4.47 -25.52 9.46
CA ALA A 186 4.57 -26.82 8.81
C ALA A 186 3.27 -27.65 8.90
N GLU A 187 2.71 -27.79 10.09
CA GLU A 187 1.58 -28.68 10.38
C GLU A 187 0.25 -28.09 9.89
N THR A 188 0.01 -26.80 10.10
CA THR A 188 -1.26 -26.15 9.77
C THR A 188 -1.30 -25.65 8.32
N TYR A 189 -0.19 -25.10 7.83
CA TYR A 189 -0.13 -24.46 6.51
C TYR A 189 0.63 -25.27 5.45
N GLY A 190 1.16 -26.44 5.80
CA GLY A 190 1.77 -27.37 4.84
C GLY A 190 3.10 -26.90 4.25
N TYR A 191 3.86 -26.08 4.98
CA TYR A 191 5.15 -25.58 4.52
C TYR A 191 6.29 -26.55 4.81
N ARG A 192 7.34 -26.48 3.98
CA ARG A 192 8.66 -27.06 4.28
C ARG A 192 9.65 -25.93 4.53
N LEU A 193 10.25 -25.94 5.72
CA LEU A 193 11.34 -25.05 6.06
C LEU A 193 12.68 -25.67 5.65
N SER A 194 13.59 -24.87 5.11
CA SER A 194 14.99 -25.26 4.95
C SER A 194 15.91 -24.08 5.23
N GLU A 195 17.07 -24.33 5.84
CA GLU A 195 18.09 -23.30 6.05
C GLU A 195 19.29 -23.49 5.12
N THR A 196 19.80 -22.41 4.56
CA THR A 196 20.98 -22.44 3.68
C THR A 196 21.85 -21.21 3.87
N GLY A 197 23.14 -21.33 3.56
CA GLY A 197 24.07 -20.19 3.47
C GLY A 197 24.08 -19.54 2.09
N PHE A 198 23.32 -20.08 1.13
CA PHE A 198 23.38 -19.71 -0.29
C PHE A 198 24.83 -19.79 -0.83
N GLU A 199 25.55 -20.84 -0.46
CA GLU A 199 26.95 -21.08 -0.85
C GLU A 199 27.07 -21.20 -2.37
N ASP A 200 26.19 -22.01 -2.97
CA ASP A 200 26.11 -22.27 -4.43
C ASP A 200 25.51 -21.11 -5.24
N TYR A 201 24.91 -20.12 -4.56
CA TYR A 201 24.23 -18.99 -5.20
C TYR A 201 24.64 -17.66 -4.55
N PRO A 202 25.83 -17.12 -4.88
CA PRO A 202 26.36 -15.90 -4.28
C PRO A 202 25.39 -14.72 -4.33
N ASP A 203 24.64 -14.57 -5.43
CA ASP A 203 23.65 -13.50 -5.64
C ASP A 203 22.48 -13.57 -4.64
N LEU A 204 22.23 -14.74 -4.04
CA LEU A 204 21.15 -14.94 -3.09
C LEU A 204 21.55 -14.67 -1.63
N ARG A 205 22.84 -14.49 -1.35
CA ARG A 205 23.36 -14.27 0.03
C ARG A 205 22.80 -13.01 0.69
N GLY A 206 22.39 -12.02 -0.11
CA GLY A 206 21.76 -10.78 0.37
C GLY A 206 20.33 -10.94 0.89
N PHE A 207 19.65 -12.06 0.60
CA PHE A 207 18.28 -12.30 1.06
C PHE A 207 18.25 -12.99 2.42
N ARG A 208 17.29 -12.58 3.26
CA ARG A 208 17.03 -13.21 4.57
C ARG A 208 16.19 -14.47 4.41
N ALA A 209 15.22 -14.43 3.51
CA ALA A 209 14.39 -15.57 3.14
C ALA A 209 13.94 -15.50 1.67
N ILE A 210 13.67 -16.69 1.12
CA ILE A 210 13.08 -16.91 -0.20
C ILE A 210 11.88 -17.86 -0.04
N TRP A 211 10.74 -17.42 -0.52
CA TRP A 211 9.54 -18.22 -0.64
C TRP A 211 9.44 -18.82 -2.04
N ILE A 212 9.19 -20.13 -2.12
CA ILE A 212 9.04 -20.86 -3.38
C ILE A 212 7.64 -21.47 -3.40
N LYS A 213 6.84 -21.05 -4.40
CA LYS A 213 5.51 -21.59 -4.66
C LYS A 213 5.62 -23.02 -5.20
N GLY A 214 4.82 -23.93 -4.65
CA GLY A 214 4.77 -25.34 -5.05
C GLY A 214 3.61 -26.06 -4.39
N THR A 215 3.47 -27.37 -4.66
CA THR A 215 2.42 -28.24 -4.07
C THR A 215 2.51 -28.31 -2.55
N ARG A 216 3.72 -28.31 -1.99
CA ARG A 216 4.00 -27.87 -0.62
C ARG A 216 4.86 -26.63 -0.70
N GLN A 217 4.39 -25.53 -0.09
CA GLN A 217 5.12 -24.27 -0.11
C GLN A 217 6.47 -24.45 0.60
N LYS A 218 7.54 -23.86 0.06
CA LYS A 218 8.87 -23.95 0.67
C LYS A 218 9.33 -22.56 1.12
N LEU A 219 9.80 -22.47 2.35
CA LEU A 219 10.44 -21.27 2.89
C LEU A 219 11.91 -21.57 3.16
N VAL A 220 12.78 -20.90 2.41
CA VAL A 220 14.23 -21.03 2.53
C VAL A 220 14.75 -19.87 3.37
N LEU A 221 15.29 -20.13 4.55
CA LEU A 221 15.88 -19.12 5.43
C LEU A 221 17.40 -19.07 5.29
N ASN A 222 17.96 -17.87 5.43
CA ASN A 222 19.40 -17.70 5.56
C ASN A 222 19.85 -18.19 6.95
N ARG A 223 20.81 -19.12 6.99
CA ARG A 223 21.28 -19.73 8.24
C ARG A 223 21.95 -18.74 9.19
N ASN A 224 22.50 -17.64 8.66
CA ASN A 224 23.24 -16.62 9.40
C ASN A 224 22.34 -15.65 10.19
N LEU A 225 21.03 -15.83 10.14
CA LEU A 225 20.08 -14.99 10.86
C LEU A 225 20.01 -15.35 12.33
N LEU A 226 19.81 -14.33 13.17
CA LEU A 226 19.52 -14.52 14.59
C LEU A 226 18.18 -15.28 14.77
N PRO A 227 18.01 -16.06 15.85
CA PRO A 227 16.76 -16.80 16.10
C PRO A 227 15.50 -15.92 16.02
N VAL A 228 15.53 -14.71 16.58
CA VAL A 228 14.42 -13.75 16.48
C VAL A 228 14.12 -13.31 15.04
N GLN A 229 15.15 -13.15 14.20
CA GLN A 229 14.96 -12.78 12.80
C GLN A 229 14.31 -13.93 12.02
N LYS A 230 14.70 -15.19 12.31
CA LYS A 230 14.03 -16.38 11.77
C LYS A 230 12.58 -16.46 12.24
N ALA A 231 12.33 -16.25 13.54
CA ALA A 231 10.98 -16.21 14.11
C ALA A 231 10.10 -15.16 13.43
N PHE A 232 10.64 -13.96 13.17
CA PHE A 232 9.92 -12.91 12.45
C PHE A 232 9.55 -13.33 11.02
N LEU A 233 10.48 -13.94 10.28
CA LEU A 233 10.22 -14.38 8.90
C LEU A 233 9.15 -15.47 8.86
N VAL A 234 9.22 -16.45 9.77
CA VAL A 234 8.20 -17.50 9.89
C VAL A 234 6.85 -16.93 10.30
N ALA A 235 6.80 -16.05 11.31
CA ALA A 235 5.57 -15.39 11.74
C ALA A 235 4.96 -14.51 10.63
N ARG A 236 5.79 -13.91 9.76
CA ARG A 236 5.33 -13.16 8.60
C ARG A 236 4.70 -14.08 7.55
N GLU A 237 5.30 -15.23 7.28
CA GLU A 237 4.69 -16.23 6.38
C GLU A 237 3.39 -16.79 6.94
N ILE A 238 3.31 -17.04 8.25
CA ILE A 238 2.04 -17.35 8.91
C ILE A 238 1.04 -16.21 8.71
N GLY A 239 1.46 -14.95 8.83
CA GLY A 239 0.63 -13.77 8.60
C GLY A 239 0.02 -13.73 7.19
N PHE A 240 0.79 -14.08 6.14
CA PHE A 240 0.24 -14.21 4.79
C PHE A 240 -0.86 -15.27 4.72
N CYS A 241 -0.65 -16.44 5.34
CA CYS A 241 -1.63 -17.52 5.34
C CYS A 241 -2.88 -17.18 6.19
N TYR A 242 -2.69 -16.72 7.43
CA TYR A 242 -3.78 -16.49 8.38
C TYR A 242 -4.69 -15.34 7.97
N LEU A 243 -4.12 -14.28 7.37
CA LEU A 243 -4.87 -13.13 6.88
C LEU A 243 -5.40 -13.32 5.45
N GLY A 244 -5.10 -14.45 4.80
CA GLY A 244 -5.57 -14.76 3.44
C GLY A 244 -4.95 -13.88 2.34
N LEU A 245 -3.73 -13.38 2.53
CA LEU A 245 -3.07 -12.43 1.63
C LEU A 245 -2.41 -13.16 0.46
N GLN A 246 -2.91 -12.95 -0.76
CA GLN A 246 -2.47 -13.70 -1.95
C GLN A 246 -1.31 -13.05 -2.70
N GLU A 247 -1.38 -11.73 -2.90
CA GLU A 247 -0.40 -11.02 -3.73
C GLU A 247 0.85 -10.65 -2.93
N ARG A 248 2.01 -11.17 -3.33
CA ARG A 248 3.27 -11.01 -2.58
C ARG A 248 4.51 -11.27 -3.43
N ALA A 249 5.63 -10.69 -3.00
CA ALA A 249 6.95 -10.96 -3.56
C ALA A 249 7.50 -12.33 -3.11
N ALA A 250 8.30 -12.97 -3.97
CA ALA A 250 8.98 -14.23 -3.64
C ALA A 250 10.13 -14.07 -2.64
N THR A 251 10.69 -12.88 -2.52
CA THR A 251 11.88 -12.60 -1.69
C THR A 251 11.57 -11.71 -0.50
N SER A 252 12.31 -11.89 0.60
CA SER A 252 12.21 -11.04 1.80
C SER A 252 12.60 -9.57 1.60
N SER A 253 13.53 -9.30 0.68
CA SER A 253 13.90 -7.97 0.22
C SER A 253 13.29 -7.72 -1.15
N TRP A 254 12.81 -6.50 -1.39
CA TRP A 254 12.19 -6.10 -2.65
C TRP A 254 13.26 -6.01 -3.75
N ILE A 255 13.18 -6.89 -4.74
CA ILE A 255 13.95 -6.72 -5.99
C ILE A 255 13.20 -5.74 -6.91
N LYS A 256 11.87 -5.82 -6.91
CA LYS A 256 10.97 -4.94 -7.67
C LYS A 256 9.64 -4.81 -6.91
N VAL A 257 9.06 -3.62 -6.89
CA VAL A 257 7.68 -3.40 -6.42
C VAL A 257 6.80 -3.36 -7.65
N GLU A 258 5.91 -4.34 -7.80
CA GLU A 258 5.09 -4.46 -9.01
C GLU A 258 3.70 -3.88 -8.85
N SER A 259 3.15 -3.91 -7.63
CA SER A 259 1.82 -3.37 -7.31
C SER A 259 1.72 -2.82 -5.90
N PHE A 260 0.70 -2.00 -5.65
CA PHE A 260 0.40 -1.53 -4.30
C PHE A 260 -0.02 -2.68 -3.37
N ASP A 261 -0.78 -3.65 -3.87
CA ASP A 261 -1.26 -4.79 -3.09
C ASP A 261 -0.10 -5.65 -2.57
N GLN A 262 0.95 -5.86 -3.36
CA GLN A 262 2.17 -6.53 -2.86
C GLN A 262 2.76 -5.83 -1.64
N VAL A 263 2.89 -4.50 -1.69
CA VAL A 263 3.49 -3.70 -0.61
C VAL A 263 2.58 -3.65 0.61
N LEU A 264 1.27 -3.47 0.40
CA LEU A 264 0.27 -3.49 1.46
C LEU A 264 0.23 -4.86 2.15
N ASN A 265 0.18 -5.95 1.40
CA ASN A 265 0.12 -7.30 1.95
C ASN A 265 1.38 -7.64 2.74
N ASN A 266 2.57 -7.30 2.24
CA ASN A 266 3.80 -7.47 3.01
C ASN A 266 3.79 -6.60 4.28
N PHE A 267 3.27 -5.37 4.22
CA PHE A 267 3.10 -4.55 5.42
C PHE A 267 2.18 -5.23 6.44
N ARG A 268 0.99 -5.71 6.02
CA ARG A 268 0.01 -6.38 6.89
C ARG A 268 0.59 -7.66 7.50
N ALA A 269 1.26 -8.50 6.71
CA ALA A 269 1.94 -9.70 7.19
C ALA A 269 3.09 -9.37 8.16
N SER A 270 3.85 -8.31 7.90
CA SER A 270 4.93 -7.86 8.79
C SER A 270 4.41 -7.26 10.10
N TYR A 271 3.27 -6.55 10.04
CA TYR A 271 2.55 -6.08 11.23
C TYR A 271 2.12 -7.27 12.08
N PHE A 272 1.47 -8.27 11.45
CA PHE A 272 1.04 -9.50 12.12
C PHE A 272 2.22 -10.18 12.81
N ALA A 273 3.35 -10.37 12.11
CA ALA A 273 4.55 -10.97 12.68
C ALA A 273 5.07 -10.21 13.91
N GLY A 274 5.18 -8.87 13.81
CA GLY A 274 5.60 -8.03 14.93
C GLY A 274 4.65 -8.12 16.13
N ALA A 275 3.35 -8.20 15.88
CA ALA A 275 2.32 -8.30 16.91
C ALA A 275 2.24 -9.69 17.57
N VAL A 276 2.55 -10.77 16.83
CA VAL A 276 2.70 -12.11 17.40
C VAL A 276 3.91 -12.15 18.34
N LEU A 277 5.08 -11.67 17.88
CA LEU A 277 6.31 -11.71 18.67
C LEU A 277 6.30 -10.73 19.85
N ILE A 278 5.68 -9.56 19.67
CA ILE A 278 5.61 -8.49 20.67
C ILE A 278 4.12 -8.17 20.90
N ASN A 279 3.53 -8.97 21.79
CA ASN A 279 2.11 -8.91 22.11
C ASN A 279 1.67 -7.52 22.57
N ARG A 280 0.56 -7.03 22.00
CA ARG A 280 0.00 -5.70 22.29
C ARG A 280 -0.27 -5.46 23.77
N ASP A 281 -0.96 -6.38 24.42
CA ASP A 281 -1.49 -6.17 25.77
C ASP A 281 -0.37 -6.24 26.81
N LEU A 282 0.60 -7.16 26.61
CA LEU A 282 1.81 -7.24 27.42
C LEU A 282 2.68 -6.00 27.25
N LEU A 283 2.96 -5.58 26.00
CA LEU A 283 3.79 -4.42 25.73
C LEU A 283 3.14 -3.14 26.27
N ARG A 284 1.82 -3.00 26.13
CA ARG A 284 1.08 -1.87 26.73
C ARG A 284 1.24 -1.83 28.25
N LYS A 285 1.12 -2.97 28.93
CA LYS A 285 1.30 -3.05 30.39
C LYS A 285 2.72 -2.64 30.78
N ASP A 286 3.72 -3.16 30.07
CA ASP A 286 5.11 -2.88 30.38
C ASP A 286 5.48 -1.41 30.10
N LEU A 287 5.04 -0.85 28.97
CA LEU A 287 5.22 0.56 28.62
C LEU A 287 4.51 1.49 29.60
N ALA A 288 3.33 1.09 30.10
CA ALA A 288 2.68 1.84 31.16
C ALA A 288 3.59 1.90 32.38
N GLY A 289 4.13 0.77 32.85
CA GLY A 289 5.10 0.75 33.95
C GLY A 289 6.32 1.65 33.69
N PHE A 290 6.89 1.57 32.50
CA PHE A 290 8.04 2.40 32.10
C PHE A 290 7.73 3.91 32.10
N PHE A 291 6.59 4.33 31.55
CA PHE A 291 6.20 5.74 31.51
C PHE A 291 5.77 6.34 32.86
N HIS A 292 5.55 5.52 33.89
CA HIS A 292 5.34 6.03 35.26
C HIS A 292 6.65 6.41 35.96
N GLN A 293 7.82 6.08 35.39
CA GLN A 293 9.11 6.48 35.95
C GLN A 293 9.28 8.01 35.88
N LYS A 294 9.86 8.60 36.93
CA LYS A 294 10.06 10.07 37.03
C LYS A 294 11.18 10.58 36.13
N SER A 295 12.09 9.71 35.72
CA SER A 295 13.26 10.02 34.91
C SER A 295 13.46 8.93 33.88
N TRP A 296 14.09 9.29 32.75
CA TRP A 296 14.48 8.32 31.73
C TRP A 296 15.53 7.34 32.27
N ASP A 297 15.31 6.05 32.05
CA ASP A 297 16.24 4.97 32.36
C ASP A 297 16.52 4.13 31.11
N GLY A 298 17.74 4.23 30.59
CA GLY A 298 18.18 3.51 29.40
C GLY A 298 18.48 2.02 29.64
N GLU A 299 18.72 1.58 30.87
CA GLU A 299 18.87 0.16 31.21
C GLU A 299 17.50 -0.50 31.28
N ALA A 300 16.53 0.10 31.98
CA ALA A 300 15.15 -0.38 32.01
C ALA A 300 14.54 -0.49 30.61
N PHE A 301 14.83 0.46 29.71
CA PHE A 301 14.40 0.38 28.31
C PHE A 301 15.05 -0.79 27.54
N ARG A 302 16.33 -1.07 27.79
CA ARG A 302 17.04 -2.22 27.20
C ARG A 302 16.53 -3.55 27.73
N GLU A 303 16.27 -3.65 29.03
CA GLU A 303 15.67 -4.84 29.65
C GLU A 303 14.27 -5.11 29.10
N LEU A 304 13.46 -4.05 28.92
CA LEU A 304 12.15 -4.16 28.31
C LEU A 304 12.22 -4.74 26.89
N MET A 305 13.17 -4.27 26.08
CA MET A 305 13.41 -4.84 24.75
C MET A 305 13.89 -6.30 24.84
N GLY A 306 14.78 -6.60 25.78
CA GLY A 306 15.31 -7.94 26.06
C GLY A 306 14.24 -8.96 26.43
N LYS A 307 13.20 -8.54 27.18
CA LYS A 307 12.04 -9.37 27.54
C LYS A 307 11.35 -10.00 26.31
N TYR A 308 11.29 -9.28 25.19
CA TYR A 308 10.69 -9.76 23.95
C TYR A 308 11.70 -10.44 23.01
N GLN A 309 12.98 -10.49 23.39
CA GLN A 309 14.11 -10.88 22.54
C GLN A 309 14.12 -10.18 21.17
N ALA A 310 13.57 -8.96 21.11
CA ALA A 310 13.40 -8.21 19.88
C ALA A 310 14.70 -7.51 19.48
N THR A 311 14.95 -7.40 18.17
CA THR A 311 15.98 -6.46 17.68
C THR A 311 15.53 -5.02 17.92
N PRO A 312 16.45 -4.04 18.01
CA PRO A 312 16.09 -2.62 18.14
C PRO A 312 15.10 -2.16 17.06
N GLU A 313 15.30 -2.60 15.82
CA GLU A 313 14.40 -2.30 14.70
C GLU A 313 12.97 -2.80 14.98
N MET A 314 12.82 -4.07 15.36
CA MET A 314 11.52 -4.67 15.60
C MET A 314 10.81 -4.01 16.78
N PHE A 315 11.55 -3.77 17.87
CA PHE A 315 11.00 -3.17 19.07
C PHE A 315 10.54 -1.73 18.82
N LEU A 316 11.44 -0.87 18.30
CA LEU A 316 11.11 0.53 18.00
C LEU A 316 9.99 0.67 16.97
N TYR A 317 9.96 -0.19 15.96
CA TYR A 317 8.86 -0.19 15.01
C TYR A 317 7.53 -0.61 15.66
N ARG A 318 7.53 -1.60 16.55
CA ARG A 318 6.33 -1.98 17.33
C ARG A 318 5.87 -0.85 18.25
N LEU A 319 6.80 -0.12 18.88
CA LEU A 319 6.46 1.07 19.67
C LEU A 319 5.69 2.10 18.84
N SER A 320 6.09 2.32 17.58
CA SER A 320 5.38 3.23 16.68
C SER A 320 3.94 2.80 16.35
N GLN A 321 3.56 1.55 16.63
CA GLN A 321 2.20 1.03 16.45
C GLN A 321 1.39 1.16 17.74
N ILE A 322 2.00 0.92 18.90
CA ILE A 322 1.31 0.88 20.20
C ILE A 322 1.20 2.27 20.84
N ILE A 323 2.27 3.05 20.82
CA ILE A 323 2.36 4.32 21.55
C ILE A 323 1.28 5.33 21.10
N PRO A 324 1.09 5.61 19.79
CA PRO A 324 0.11 6.59 19.35
C PRO A 324 -1.33 6.28 19.76
N LYS A 325 -1.66 4.97 19.80
CA LYS A 325 -3.00 4.49 20.09
C LYS A 325 -3.32 4.52 21.58
N PHE A 326 -2.41 4.08 22.44
CA PHE A 326 -2.70 3.82 23.86
C PHE A 326 -2.14 4.87 24.81
N PHE A 327 -1.17 5.68 24.39
CA PHE A 327 -0.49 6.66 25.24
C PHE A 327 -0.64 8.10 24.75
N HIS A 328 -1.46 8.33 23.71
CA HIS A 328 -1.77 9.65 23.15
C HIS A 328 -0.57 10.44 22.59
N LEU A 329 0.61 9.82 22.50
CA LEU A 329 1.80 10.39 21.84
C LEU A 329 1.72 10.12 20.33
N ARG A 330 0.98 10.97 19.62
CA ARG A 330 0.68 10.78 18.19
C ARG A 330 1.80 11.22 17.25
N GLU A 331 2.66 12.11 17.72
CA GLU A 331 3.73 12.71 16.91
C GLU A 331 5.02 11.93 17.06
N ILE A 332 5.11 10.78 16.38
CA ILE A 332 6.33 9.96 16.37
C ILE A 332 6.96 10.04 14.99
N TYR A 333 8.29 10.13 14.99
CA TYR A 333 9.09 9.98 13.79
C TYR A 333 10.03 8.78 13.95
N TYR A 334 9.82 7.76 13.13
CA TYR A 334 10.70 6.60 13.02
C TYR A 334 11.61 6.74 11.80
N LEU A 335 12.91 6.52 12.02
CA LEU A 335 13.97 6.55 11.00
C LEU A 335 14.83 5.30 11.13
N ARG A 336 15.16 4.66 10.00
CA ARG A 336 16.11 3.55 9.94
C ARG A 336 17.25 3.90 8.99
N PHE A 337 18.45 3.94 9.52
CA PHE A 337 19.68 4.16 8.76
C PHE A 337 20.47 2.87 8.62
N ASN A 338 21.03 2.63 7.44
CA ASN A 338 22.01 1.60 7.19
C ASN A 338 23.36 2.25 6.90
N SER A 339 24.43 1.68 7.46
CA SER A 339 25.81 2.06 7.19
C SER A 339 26.68 0.81 7.20
N THR A 340 27.79 0.86 6.46
CA THR A 340 28.84 -0.15 6.54
C THR A 340 29.74 0.21 7.72
N VAL A 341 30.14 -0.80 8.51
CA VAL A 341 31.04 -0.58 9.66
C VAL A 341 32.31 0.15 9.20
N GLY A 342 32.63 1.26 9.85
CA GLY A 342 33.76 2.13 9.49
C GLY A 342 33.49 3.17 8.41
N SER A 343 32.27 3.25 7.85
CA SER A 343 31.88 4.30 6.92
C SER A 343 31.21 5.48 7.64
N GLU A 344 31.53 6.71 7.21
CA GLU A 344 30.78 7.92 7.58
C GLU A 344 29.53 8.13 6.71
N SER A 345 29.25 7.21 5.78
CA SER A 345 28.07 7.28 4.92
C SER A 345 26.88 6.57 5.58
N TYR A 346 25.76 7.27 5.68
CA TYR A 346 24.50 6.73 6.18
C TYR A 346 23.45 6.82 5.08
N ARG A 347 22.73 5.71 4.88
CA ARG A 347 21.59 5.63 3.95
C ARG A 347 20.31 5.48 4.75
N LEU A 348 19.37 6.42 4.58
CA LEU A 348 18.01 6.27 5.09
C LEU A 348 17.31 5.16 4.30
N THR A 349 16.91 4.08 4.96
CA THR A 349 16.29 2.92 4.33
C THR A 349 14.84 2.69 4.73
N LYS A 350 14.35 3.40 5.75
CA LYS A 350 12.94 3.43 6.13
C LYS A 350 12.63 4.72 6.91
N GLU A 351 11.51 5.34 6.59
CA GLU A 351 10.98 6.48 7.32
C GLU A 351 9.48 6.26 7.61
N LEU A 352 9.02 6.75 8.74
CA LEU A 352 7.60 6.88 9.04
C LEU A 352 7.41 8.12 9.92
N ASN A 353 6.90 9.20 9.31
CA ASN A 353 6.63 10.47 9.99
C ASN A 353 5.12 10.62 10.24
N MET A 354 4.70 10.41 11.49
CA MET A 354 3.31 10.61 11.90
C MET A 354 3.01 12.05 12.34
N SER A 355 4.03 12.91 12.46
CA SER A 355 3.87 14.32 12.82
C SER A 355 3.32 15.18 11.66
N ARG A 356 2.93 16.42 11.97
CA ARG A 356 2.56 17.44 10.97
C ARG A 356 3.77 18.17 10.39
N VAL A 357 4.93 18.02 11.01
CA VAL A 357 6.16 18.70 10.59
C VAL A 357 6.73 17.97 9.39
N ARG A 358 6.76 18.66 8.25
CA ARG A 358 7.52 18.20 7.09
C ARG A 358 8.99 18.34 7.41
N VAL A 359 9.71 17.22 7.39
CA VAL A 359 11.16 17.25 7.50
C VAL A 359 11.73 17.26 6.08
N PRO A 360 12.71 18.11 5.77
CA PRO A 360 13.28 18.21 4.44
C PRO A 360 13.83 16.85 4.01
N HIS A 361 13.39 16.36 2.85
CA HIS A 361 14.02 15.27 2.14
C HIS A 361 14.37 15.79 0.75
N GLY A 362 15.61 15.57 0.31
CA GLY A 362 15.98 15.82 -1.08
C GLY A 362 15.19 14.87 -1.99
N ILE A 363 14.67 15.38 -3.10
CA ILE A 363 13.96 14.59 -4.11
C ILE A 363 14.97 13.80 -4.98
N GLY A 364 16.26 14.17 -4.95
CA GLY A 364 17.33 13.49 -5.67
C GLY A 364 17.86 12.24 -4.96
N LEU A 365 18.12 11.17 -5.73
CA LEU A 365 18.67 9.87 -5.29
C LEU A 365 20.03 9.93 -4.56
N ASN A 366 20.66 11.10 -4.40
CA ASN A 366 22.00 11.27 -3.80
C ASN A 366 22.15 12.48 -2.86
N GLU A 367 21.07 13.17 -2.47
CA GLU A 367 21.19 14.26 -1.49
C GLU A 367 21.25 13.72 -0.06
N HIS A 368 22.49 13.53 0.41
CA HIS A 368 22.78 13.19 1.79
C HIS A 368 22.53 14.39 2.70
N TYR A 369 21.31 14.52 3.25
CA TYR A 369 21.00 15.42 4.37
C TYR A 369 21.64 14.95 5.70
N CYS A 370 22.74 14.19 5.65
CA CYS A 370 23.33 13.43 6.75
C CYS A 370 23.83 14.26 7.94
N ARG A 371 23.87 15.59 7.85
CA ARG A 371 24.36 16.46 8.94
C ARG A 371 23.28 17.29 9.66
N ARG A 372 21.99 17.04 9.41
CA ARG A 372 20.88 17.73 10.12
C ARG A 372 19.97 16.80 10.93
N TRP A 373 20.28 15.50 10.94
CA TRP A 373 19.49 14.50 11.64
C TRP A 373 20.11 14.21 13.01
N LEU A 374 19.42 14.62 14.07
CA LEU A 374 19.82 14.45 15.48
C LEU A 374 20.29 13.02 15.83
N SER A 375 19.82 12.00 15.09
CA SER A 375 20.15 10.58 15.32
C SER A 375 21.49 10.12 14.73
N ILE A 376 22.10 10.88 13.83
CA ILE A 376 23.38 10.56 13.17
C ILE A 376 24.38 11.73 13.17
N SER A 377 23.98 12.87 13.75
CA SER A 377 24.77 14.09 13.88
C SER A 377 25.70 14.06 15.10
#